data_AF-A0A2E6KVB7-F1
#
_entry.id   AF-A0A2E6KVB7-F1
#
_cell.length_a   1.000
_cell.length_b   1.000
_cell.length_c   1.000
_cell.angle_alpha   90.00
_cell.angle_beta   90.00
_cell.angle_gamma   90.00
#
_symmetry.space_group_name_H-M   'P 1'
#
loop_
_entity.id
_entity.type
_entity.pdbx_description
1 polymer ?
#
loop_
_entity_poly.entity_id
_entity_poly.type
_entity_poly.pdbx_seq_one_letter_code
_entity_poly.pdbx_strand_id
1 'polypeptide(L)'
;MPYPSHGNGNPKSEIGELLPLWEYDEADLRSFIDECEGRGVTFVATEHGAPDFTLLADDPRVVLITCLRDPMKRCASNFNYAYYSGYTDASSMSEFASEPNIHMSDNYYTRMFSRKEQLPLADIGEEDLSSALAAISRFDLVLSTDPSHMDLGAMMEEALGWTGIDSVDRHSTFGDGWRMLNMLKRGQLRRLVRYVAKRDMSHGVDSLRQGYDLDYRMVSELF
;
A
#
# COMPACT_ATOMS: atom_id res chain seq x y z
N MET A 1 20.79 1.65 4.39
CA MET A 1 20.25 0.52 5.16
C MET A 1 18.79 0.79 5.50
N PRO A 2 17.91 -0.22 5.66
CA PRO A 2 16.56 0.01 6.17
C PRO A 2 16.61 0.47 7.64
N TYR A 3 15.54 1.11 8.11
CA TYR A 3 15.39 1.52 9.51
C TYR A 3 15.54 0.29 10.44
N PRO A 4 16.43 0.27 11.47
CA PRO A 4 16.84 -0.99 12.11
C PRO A 4 15.75 -1.84 12.76
N SER A 5 14.78 -1.20 13.44
CA SER A 5 13.60 -1.89 13.98
C SER A 5 12.45 -1.67 13.01
N HIS A 6 12.12 -2.66 12.18
CA HIS A 6 11.10 -2.48 11.14
C HIS A 6 10.23 -3.71 10.89
N GLY A 7 9.03 -3.48 10.34
CA GLY A 7 8.22 -4.50 9.68
C GLY A 7 8.03 -4.15 8.22
N ASN A 8 8.69 -4.87 7.30
CA ASN A 8 8.66 -4.58 5.86
C ASN A 8 9.03 -3.12 5.50
N GLY A 9 10.07 -2.58 6.13
CA GLY A 9 10.50 -1.19 5.96
C GLY A 9 9.72 -0.16 6.81
N ASN A 10 8.57 -0.52 7.39
CA ASN A 10 7.84 0.36 8.30
C ASN A 10 8.60 0.52 9.63
N PRO A 11 9.03 1.74 10.01
CA PRO A 11 9.78 1.98 11.23
C PRO A 11 8.99 1.60 12.48
N LYS A 12 9.69 1.01 13.43
CA LYS A 12 9.17 0.65 14.75
C LYS A 12 10.06 1.21 15.84
N SER A 13 9.45 1.51 16.98
CA SER A 13 10.18 1.82 18.21
C SER A 13 11.03 0.63 18.66
N GLU A 14 11.89 0.85 19.66
CA GLU A 14 12.74 -0.20 20.24
C GLU A 14 11.92 -1.32 20.89
N ILE A 15 10.70 -1.01 21.36
CA ILE A 15 9.76 -1.99 21.93
C ILE A 15 8.88 -2.66 20.87
N GLY A 16 9.10 -2.35 19.58
CA GLY A 16 8.46 -3.01 18.44
C GLY A 16 7.11 -2.43 18.02
N GLU A 17 6.72 -1.26 18.54
CA GLU A 17 5.51 -0.55 18.15
C GLU A 17 5.74 0.25 16.87
N LEU A 18 4.74 0.28 15.99
CA LEU A 18 4.81 1.03 14.73
C LEU A 18 4.93 2.53 15.00
N LEU A 19 5.87 3.21 14.34
CA LEU A 19 5.95 4.68 14.39
C LEU A 19 4.90 5.28 13.43
N PRO A 20 3.91 6.03 13.92
CA PRO A 20 2.83 6.56 13.10
C PRO A 20 3.28 7.85 12.39
N LEU A 21 4.17 7.75 11.41
CA LEU A 21 4.73 8.93 10.72
C LEU A 21 3.65 9.83 10.08
N TRP A 22 2.46 9.29 9.83
CA TRP A 22 1.29 10.04 9.32
C TRP A 22 0.63 10.95 10.38
N GLU A 23 0.91 10.72 11.66
CA GLU A 23 0.45 11.55 12.79
C GLU A 23 1.50 12.59 13.20
N TYR A 24 2.72 12.52 12.66
CA TYR A 24 3.79 13.45 13.02
C TYR A 24 3.48 14.83 12.48
N ASP A 25 3.73 15.84 13.32
CA ASP A 25 3.76 17.21 12.89
C ASP A 25 5.07 17.54 12.17
N GLU A 26 5.24 18.79 11.77
CA GLU A 26 6.45 19.23 11.06
C GLU A 26 7.73 19.02 11.90
N ALA A 27 7.69 19.31 13.20
CA ALA A 27 8.87 19.20 14.05
C ALA A 27 9.25 17.73 14.25
N ASP A 28 8.27 16.87 14.50
CA ASP A 28 8.47 15.44 14.66
C ASP A 28 8.98 14.78 13.38
N LEU A 29 8.44 15.15 12.23
CA LEU A 29 8.84 14.59 10.94
C LEU A 29 10.26 15.03 10.54
N ARG A 30 10.65 16.29 10.81
CA ARG A 30 12.03 16.76 10.61
C ARG A 30 13.01 16.05 11.55
N SER A 31 12.65 15.91 12.82
CA SER A 31 13.45 15.18 13.81
C SER A 31 13.67 13.72 13.37
N PHE A 32 12.65 13.08 12.81
CA PHE A 32 12.76 11.73 12.27
C PHE A 32 13.74 11.65 11.09
N ILE A 33 13.73 12.63 10.18
CA ILE A 33 14.70 12.69 9.06
C ILE A 33 16.13 12.86 9.61
N ASP A 34 16.33 13.76 10.58
CA ASP A 34 17.64 13.99 11.21
C ASP A 34 18.16 12.71 11.89
N GLU A 35 17.29 11.97 12.56
CA GLU A 35 17.62 10.67 13.15
C GLU A 35 18.04 9.66 12.07
N CYS A 36 17.25 9.56 10.98
CA CYS A 36 17.55 8.67 9.88
C CYS A 36 18.92 8.96 9.26
N GLU A 37 19.21 10.24 8.99
CA GLU A 37 20.51 10.68 8.45
C GLU A 37 21.64 10.35 9.43
N GLY A 38 21.50 10.71 10.71
CA GLY A 38 22.51 10.44 11.74
C GLY A 38 22.82 8.95 11.93
N ARG A 39 21.85 8.07 11.62
CA ARG A 39 21.99 6.62 11.70
C ARG A 39 22.36 5.96 10.37
N GLY A 40 22.48 6.71 9.28
CA GLY A 40 22.74 6.17 7.94
C GLY A 40 21.58 5.29 7.40
N VAL A 41 20.35 5.58 7.81
CA VAL A 41 19.15 4.98 7.24
C VAL A 41 18.94 5.58 5.85
N THR A 42 18.69 4.72 4.87
CA THR A 42 18.53 5.12 3.46
C THR A 42 17.22 4.60 2.86
N PHE A 43 16.39 3.92 3.65
CA PHE A 43 15.12 3.40 3.19
C PHE A 43 14.13 3.30 4.35
N VAL A 44 12.96 3.91 4.14
CA VAL A 44 11.82 3.91 5.04
C VAL A 44 10.58 3.65 4.19
N ALA A 45 9.68 2.80 4.67
CA ALA A 45 8.38 2.58 4.05
C ALA A 45 7.26 3.04 4.99
N THR A 46 6.14 3.49 4.41
CA THR A 46 4.92 3.85 5.14
C THR A 46 3.73 3.13 4.52
N GLU A 47 3.24 2.08 5.18
CA GLU A 47 2.18 1.20 4.67
C GLU A 47 0.78 1.59 5.18
N HIS A 48 0.71 2.28 6.32
CA HIS A 48 -0.54 2.44 7.09
C HIS A 48 -1.15 3.84 7.06
N GLY A 49 -0.47 4.83 6.49
CA GLY A 49 -0.96 6.21 6.44
C GLY A 49 -0.07 7.10 5.58
N ALA A 50 -0.52 8.35 5.43
CA ALA A 50 0.14 9.35 4.60
C ALA A 50 0.83 10.44 5.46
N PRO A 51 2.17 10.44 5.58
CA PRO A 51 2.89 11.57 6.15
C PRO A 51 2.71 12.83 5.30
N ASP A 52 3.16 13.97 5.83
CA ASP A 52 3.16 15.20 5.06
C ASP A 52 4.16 15.12 3.89
N PHE A 53 3.66 14.69 2.73
CA PHE A 53 4.47 14.54 1.52
C PHE A 53 5.05 15.87 1.02
N THR A 54 4.42 16.99 1.32
CA THR A 54 4.95 18.32 0.96
C THR A 54 6.21 18.60 1.76
N LEU A 55 6.16 18.41 3.08
CA LEU A 55 7.34 18.58 3.93
C LEU A 55 8.47 17.63 3.52
N LEU A 56 8.14 16.36 3.26
CA LEU A 56 9.13 15.37 2.83
C LEU A 56 9.77 15.73 1.49
N ALA A 57 8.99 16.17 0.51
CA ALA A 57 9.49 16.58 -0.80
C ALA A 57 10.30 17.88 -0.78
N ASP A 58 10.13 18.72 0.24
CA ASP A 58 10.91 19.95 0.44
C ASP A 58 12.26 19.70 1.13
N ASP A 59 12.49 18.52 1.72
CA ASP A 59 13.76 18.17 2.35
C ASP A 59 14.72 17.54 1.33
N PRO A 60 15.87 18.17 1.01
CA PRO A 60 16.78 17.71 -0.04
C PRO A 60 17.47 16.37 0.26
N ARG A 61 17.34 15.84 1.49
CA ARG A 61 17.88 14.54 1.89
C ARG A 61 16.92 13.39 1.59
N VAL A 62 15.66 13.71 1.29
CA VAL A 62 14.59 12.73 1.08
C VAL A 62 14.33 12.57 -0.41
N VAL A 63 14.14 11.31 -0.83
CA VAL A 63 13.67 10.95 -2.17
C VAL A 63 12.36 10.21 -1.99
N LEU A 64 11.27 10.74 -2.55
CA LEU A 64 9.94 10.17 -2.46
C LEU A 64 9.66 9.26 -3.65
N ILE A 65 9.33 8.01 -3.33
CA ILE A 65 9.03 6.97 -4.32
C ILE A 65 7.70 6.32 -3.93
N THR A 66 6.84 6.10 -4.91
CA THR A 66 5.62 5.31 -4.73
C THR A 66 5.36 4.38 -5.90
N CYS A 67 4.49 3.41 -5.70
CA CYS A 67 4.08 2.46 -6.72
C CYS A 67 2.57 2.24 -6.69
N LEU A 68 1.93 2.50 -7.83
CA LEU A 68 0.50 2.37 -8.04
C LEU A 68 0.18 1.05 -8.75
N ARG A 69 -1.04 0.57 -8.52
CA ARG A 69 -1.61 -0.61 -9.17
C ARG A 69 -3.00 -0.25 -9.62
N ASP A 70 -3.49 -0.91 -10.68
CA ASP A 70 -4.90 -0.79 -11.05
C ASP A 70 -5.80 -0.93 -9.81
N PRO A 71 -6.70 0.03 -9.54
CA PRO A 71 -7.50 0.07 -8.31
C PRO A 71 -8.28 -1.22 -8.05
N MET A 72 -8.86 -1.84 -9.07
CA MET A 72 -9.62 -3.09 -8.91
C MET A 72 -8.72 -4.30 -8.70
N LYS A 73 -7.60 -4.43 -9.42
CA LYS A 73 -6.58 -5.46 -9.18
C LYS A 73 -6.03 -5.37 -7.75
N ARG A 74 -5.87 -4.15 -7.21
CA ARG A 74 -5.48 -3.91 -5.81
C ARG A 74 -6.55 -4.42 -4.83
N CYS A 75 -7.82 -4.05 -5.03
CA CYS A 75 -8.95 -4.54 -4.23
C CYS A 75 -9.03 -6.07 -4.21
N ALA A 76 -8.95 -6.70 -5.39
CA ALA A 76 -8.95 -8.15 -5.54
C ALA A 76 -7.79 -8.81 -4.79
N SER A 77 -6.59 -8.23 -4.88
CA SER A 77 -5.40 -8.70 -4.18
C SER A 77 -5.56 -8.61 -2.66
N ASN A 78 -6.06 -7.48 -2.15
CA ASN A 78 -6.30 -7.27 -0.73
C ASN A 78 -7.30 -8.25 -0.16
N PHE A 79 -8.43 -8.48 -0.84
CA PHE A 79 -9.42 -9.44 -0.35
C PHE A 79 -8.89 -10.86 -0.31
N ASN A 80 -8.23 -11.32 -1.38
CA ASN A 80 -7.63 -12.65 -1.38
C ASN A 80 -6.58 -12.80 -0.27
N TYR A 81 -5.74 -11.79 -0.08
CA TYR A 81 -4.76 -11.79 1.00
C TYR A 81 -5.43 -11.86 2.38
N ALA A 82 -6.42 -11.02 2.66
CA ALA A 82 -7.12 -10.99 3.93
C ALA A 82 -7.87 -12.31 4.22
N TYR A 83 -8.58 -12.83 3.22
CA TYR A 83 -9.36 -14.06 3.33
C TYR A 83 -8.49 -15.26 3.69
N TYR A 84 -7.37 -15.43 2.95
CA TYR A 84 -6.48 -16.57 3.13
C TYR A 84 -5.47 -16.40 4.27
N SER A 85 -5.18 -15.19 4.70
CA SER A 85 -4.39 -14.96 5.92
C SER A 85 -5.25 -15.02 7.18
N GLY A 86 -6.58 -15.08 7.03
CA GLY A 86 -7.52 -15.14 8.14
C GLY A 86 -7.70 -13.80 8.87
N TYR A 87 -7.50 -12.69 8.15
CA TYR A 87 -7.72 -11.32 8.66
C TYR A 87 -9.17 -10.85 8.51
N THR A 88 -9.96 -11.53 7.68
CA THR A 88 -11.40 -11.26 7.54
C THR A 88 -12.19 -12.56 7.59
N ASP A 89 -13.45 -12.45 8.02
CA ASP A 89 -14.45 -13.50 7.92
C ASP A 89 -15.38 -13.34 6.72
N ALA A 90 -15.28 -12.21 6.01
CA ALA A 90 -16.02 -11.96 4.79
C ALA A 90 -15.87 -13.09 3.77
N SER A 91 -17.00 -13.51 3.23
CA SER A 91 -17.12 -14.63 2.31
C SER A 91 -17.28 -14.19 0.86
N SER A 92 -17.51 -12.89 0.62
CA SER A 92 -17.62 -12.24 -0.68
C SER A 92 -16.92 -10.88 -0.69
N MET A 93 -16.64 -10.38 -1.89
CA MET A 93 -16.03 -9.06 -2.08
C MET A 93 -16.93 -7.92 -1.55
N SER A 94 -18.24 -8.02 -1.73
CA SER A 94 -19.19 -7.01 -1.22
C SER A 94 -19.24 -6.93 0.30
N GLU A 95 -19.17 -8.09 0.96
CA GLU A 95 -19.11 -8.17 2.42
C GLU A 95 -17.80 -7.55 2.92
N PHE A 96 -16.67 -7.91 2.31
CA PHE A 96 -15.36 -7.36 2.67
C PHE A 96 -15.25 -5.85 2.45
N ALA A 97 -15.81 -5.34 1.36
CA ALA A 97 -15.83 -3.91 1.07
C ALA A 97 -16.74 -3.10 2.04
N SER A 98 -17.69 -3.76 2.70
CA SER A 98 -18.53 -3.12 3.71
C SER A 98 -17.89 -3.04 5.11
N GLU A 99 -16.81 -3.79 5.35
CA GLU A 99 -16.05 -3.73 6.60
C GLU A 99 -15.26 -2.40 6.66
N PRO A 100 -15.37 -1.61 7.75
CA PRO A 100 -14.59 -0.38 7.88
C PRO A 100 -13.09 -0.67 7.87
N ASN A 101 -12.42 -0.37 6.75
CA ASN A 101 -10.98 -0.51 6.65
C ASN A 101 -10.40 0.44 5.58
N ILE A 102 -9.22 0.97 5.88
CA ILE A 102 -8.54 1.91 4.97
C ILE A 102 -8.11 1.22 3.68
N HIS A 103 -7.71 -0.06 3.74
CA HIS A 103 -7.17 -0.76 2.58
C HIS A 103 -8.21 -1.08 1.48
N MET A 104 -9.51 -0.99 1.78
CA MET A 104 -10.62 -1.18 0.84
C MET A 104 -11.50 0.07 0.72
N SER A 105 -11.05 1.20 1.26
CA SER A 105 -11.74 2.46 1.10
C SER A 105 -11.89 2.81 -0.38
N ASP A 106 -13.05 3.38 -0.70
CA ASP A 106 -13.33 4.01 -1.99
C ASP A 106 -12.24 5.04 -2.29
N ASN A 107 -11.82 5.12 -3.55
CA ASN A 107 -10.82 6.09 -3.99
C ASN A 107 -9.56 6.12 -3.09
N TYR A 108 -9.06 4.93 -2.74
CA TYR A 108 -7.92 4.71 -1.83
C TYR A 108 -6.72 5.62 -2.13
N TYR A 109 -6.26 5.70 -3.38
CA TYR A 109 -5.09 6.52 -3.72
C TYR A 109 -5.37 8.00 -3.51
N THR A 110 -6.52 8.47 -3.98
CA THR A 110 -6.96 9.85 -3.76
C THR A 110 -6.96 10.17 -2.27
N ARG A 111 -7.51 9.29 -1.42
CA ARG A 111 -7.50 9.46 0.04
C ARG A 111 -6.09 9.51 0.62
N MET A 112 -5.22 8.59 0.24
CA MET A 112 -3.85 8.54 0.76
C MET A 112 -3.09 9.83 0.41
N PHE A 113 -3.11 10.25 -0.85
CA PHE A 113 -2.32 11.42 -1.27
C PHE A 113 -2.97 12.76 -0.88
N SER A 114 -4.27 12.79 -0.54
CA SER A 114 -4.93 13.96 0.06
C SER A 114 -4.96 13.95 1.60
N ARG A 115 -4.39 12.92 2.24
CA ARG A 115 -4.38 12.71 3.70
C ARG A 115 -5.79 12.62 4.32
N LYS A 116 -6.69 11.91 3.63
CA LYS A 116 -8.11 11.65 3.99
C LYS A 116 -8.40 10.16 4.23
N GLU A 117 -7.37 9.40 4.58
CA GLU A 117 -7.44 7.96 4.84
C GLU A 117 -7.89 7.61 6.27
N GLN A 118 -7.95 8.59 7.18
CA GLN A 118 -8.29 8.35 8.58
C GLN A 118 -9.74 7.87 8.77
N LEU A 119 -9.94 6.98 9.75
CA LEU A 119 -11.26 6.52 10.15
C LEU A 119 -11.87 7.45 11.23
N PRO A 120 -13.18 7.75 11.18
CA PRO A 120 -14.15 7.35 10.15
C PRO A 120 -13.90 8.06 8.82
N LEU A 121 -14.07 7.33 7.71
CA LEU A 121 -13.85 7.88 6.37
C LEU A 121 -14.81 9.06 6.10
N ALA A 122 -14.23 10.20 5.73
CA ALA A 122 -14.98 11.34 5.24
C ALA A 122 -15.32 11.18 3.74
N ASP A 123 -16.34 11.89 3.28
CA ASP A 123 -16.59 12.04 1.84
C ASP A 123 -15.42 12.79 1.19
N ILE A 124 -15.07 12.39 -0.03
CA ILE A 124 -14.03 13.02 -0.85
C ILE A 124 -14.55 13.38 -2.24
N GLY A 125 -13.94 14.37 -2.88
CA GLY A 125 -14.33 14.86 -4.19
C GLY A 125 -13.19 15.47 -5.00
N GLU A 126 -13.53 16.40 -5.90
CA GLU A 126 -12.58 17.04 -6.81
C GLU A 126 -11.46 17.80 -6.10
N GLU A 127 -11.75 18.44 -4.97
CA GLU A 127 -10.73 19.16 -4.18
C GLU A 127 -9.69 18.19 -3.61
N ASP A 128 -10.12 17.01 -3.16
CA ASP A 128 -9.23 15.95 -2.67
C ASP A 128 -8.43 15.34 -3.82
N LEU A 129 -9.04 15.11 -4.99
CA LEU A 129 -8.32 14.68 -6.19
C LEU A 129 -7.25 15.69 -6.61
N SER A 130 -7.58 16.98 -6.61
CA SER A 130 -6.61 18.04 -6.90
C SER A 130 -5.48 18.07 -5.88
N SER A 131 -5.79 17.88 -4.60
CA SER A 131 -4.79 17.84 -3.52
C SER A 131 -3.89 16.61 -3.65
N ALA A 132 -4.47 15.45 -3.97
CA ALA A 132 -3.76 14.20 -4.21
C ALA A 132 -2.80 14.32 -5.41
N LEU A 133 -3.28 14.88 -6.54
CA LEU A 133 -2.47 15.14 -7.73
C LEU A 133 -1.33 16.11 -7.43
N ALA A 134 -1.62 17.19 -6.69
CA ALA A 134 -0.59 18.14 -6.27
C ALA A 134 0.48 17.46 -5.41
N ALA A 135 0.09 16.63 -4.44
CA ALA A 135 1.03 15.91 -3.58
C ALA A 135 1.87 14.89 -4.36
N ILE A 136 1.24 14.01 -5.16
CA ILE A 136 1.98 12.98 -5.90
C ILE A 136 2.89 13.57 -6.98
N SER A 137 2.56 14.73 -7.54
CA SER A 137 3.41 15.41 -8.53
C SER A 137 4.77 15.85 -7.97
N ARG A 138 4.90 15.87 -6.63
CA ARG A 138 6.14 16.18 -5.93
C ARG A 138 7.01 14.95 -5.67
N PHE A 139 6.54 13.75 -5.98
CA PHE A 139 7.35 12.54 -5.83
C PHE A 139 8.42 12.51 -6.92
N ASP A 140 9.63 12.13 -6.53
CA ASP A 140 10.74 11.97 -7.47
C ASP A 140 10.50 10.79 -8.43
N LEU A 141 9.73 9.79 -7.99
CA LEU A 141 9.39 8.62 -8.80
C LEU A 141 8.01 8.05 -8.48
N VAL A 142 7.15 7.97 -9.49
CA VAL A 142 5.83 7.35 -9.43
C VAL A 142 5.80 6.15 -10.36
N LEU A 143 5.74 4.95 -9.80
CA LEU A 143 5.79 3.69 -10.54
C LEU A 143 4.40 3.13 -10.77
N SER A 144 4.25 2.30 -11.80
CA SER A 144 3.04 1.49 -12.03
C SER A 144 3.38 0.02 -12.14
N THR A 145 2.56 -0.82 -11.51
CA THR A 145 2.60 -2.28 -11.72
C THR A 145 1.84 -2.71 -12.96
N ASP A 146 1.17 -1.81 -13.68
CA ASP A 146 0.52 -2.15 -14.95
C ASP A 146 1.54 -2.11 -16.10
N PRO A 147 1.78 -3.25 -16.79
CA PRO A 147 2.74 -3.30 -17.89
C PRO A 147 2.36 -2.43 -19.10
N SER A 148 1.11 -1.93 -19.18
CA SER A 148 0.75 -0.95 -20.22
C SER A 148 1.31 0.45 -19.95
N HIS A 149 1.65 0.76 -18.70
CA HIS A 149 2.20 2.07 -18.33
C HIS A 149 3.74 2.07 -18.38
N MET A 150 4.39 0.99 -17.93
CA MET A 150 5.85 0.90 -17.89
C MET A 150 6.38 -0.52 -17.69
N ASP A 151 7.66 -0.72 -17.98
CA ASP A 151 8.43 -1.85 -17.44
C ASP A 151 8.98 -1.47 -16.05
N LEU A 152 8.35 -1.99 -15.01
CA LEU A 152 8.70 -1.68 -13.62
C LEU A 152 10.17 -2.02 -13.29
N GLY A 153 10.69 -3.13 -13.83
CA GLY A 153 12.05 -3.57 -13.56
C GLY A 153 13.07 -2.62 -14.17
N ALA A 154 12.88 -2.29 -15.45
CA ALA A 154 13.73 -1.33 -16.14
C ALA A 154 13.69 0.06 -15.48
N MET A 155 12.50 0.54 -15.11
CA MET A 155 12.36 1.84 -14.45
C MET A 155 13.05 1.90 -13.08
N MET A 156 12.97 0.84 -12.28
CA MET A 156 13.66 0.79 -10.98
C MET A 156 15.18 0.72 -11.14
N GLU A 157 15.68 0.00 -12.14
CA GLU A 157 17.11 -0.06 -12.43
C GLU A 157 17.63 1.30 -12.92
N GLU A 158 16.93 1.95 -13.86
CA GLU A 158 17.33 3.25 -14.41
C GLU A 158 17.29 4.37 -13.36
N ALA A 159 16.19 4.45 -12.59
CA ALA A 159 15.99 5.56 -11.67
C ALA A 159 16.73 5.40 -10.34
N LEU A 160 16.86 4.16 -9.84
CA LEU A 160 17.37 3.88 -8.48
C LEU A 160 18.66 3.04 -8.47
N GLY A 161 19.07 2.48 -9.62
CA GLY A 161 20.14 1.48 -9.67
C GLY A 161 19.74 0.15 -9.01
N TRP A 162 18.45 -0.08 -8.76
CA TRP A 162 17.96 -1.27 -8.07
C TRP A 162 17.81 -2.43 -9.06
N THR A 163 18.82 -3.28 -9.09
CA THR A 163 18.84 -4.49 -9.92
C THR A 163 18.23 -5.70 -9.20
N GLY A 164 17.87 -6.75 -9.96
CA GLY A 164 17.52 -8.05 -9.38
C GLY A 164 16.05 -8.19 -8.99
N ILE A 165 15.15 -7.39 -9.58
CA ILE A 165 13.69 -7.51 -9.37
C ILE A 165 13.17 -8.93 -9.64
N ASP A 166 13.77 -9.65 -10.59
CA ASP A 166 13.42 -11.04 -10.91
C ASP A 166 13.78 -12.04 -9.81
N SER A 167 14.69 -11.66 -8.92
CA SER A 167 15.13 -12.46 -7.78
C SER A 167 14.41 -12.10 -6.47
N VAL A 168 13.53 -11.08 -6.49
CA VAL A 168 12.71 -10.73 -5.33
C VAL A 168 11.67 -11.82 -5.10
N ASP A 169 11.56 -12.27 -3.86
CA ASP A 169 10.56 -13.27 -3.46
C ASP A 169 9.15 -12.70 -3.72
N ARG A 170 8.49 -13.23 -4.75
CA ARG A 170 7.12 -12.84 -5.06
C ARG A 170 6.23 -13.48 -4.01
N HIS A 171 5.76 -12.70 -3.06
CA HIS A 171 4.76 -13.12 -2.07
C HIS A 171 3.42 -13.43 -2.76
N SER A 172 3.34 -14.57 -3.44
CA SER A 172 2.11 -15.04 -4.04
C SER A 172 1.11 -15.34 -2.94
N THR A 173 -0.16 -14.98 -3.16
CA THR A 173 -1.25 -15.28 -2.22
C THR A 173 -1.24 -16.76 -1.85
N PHE A 174 -0.96 -17.63 -2.83
CA PHE A 174 -0.96 -19.08 -2.72
C PHE A 174 0.45 -19.66 -2.60
N GLY A 175 0.57 -20.89 -2.06
CA GLY A 175 1.83 -21.64 -1.97
C GLY A 175 2.58 -21.52 -0.65
N ASP A 176 2.08 -20.73 0.30
CA ASP A 176 2.65 -20.60 1.64
C ASP A 176 2.21 -21.76 2.53
N GLY A 177 3.16 -22.65 2.85
CA GLY A 177 2.94 -23.79 3.75
C GLY A 177 2.53 -23.40 5.17
N TRP A 178 2.96 -22.24 5.63
CA TRP A 178 2.62 -21.73 6.96
C TRP A 178 1.16 -21.28 7.02
N ARG A 179 0.65 -20.62 5.96
CA ARG A 179 -0.79 -20.32 5.82
C ARG A 179 -1.65 -21.58 5.83
N MET A 180 -1.25 -22.62 5.08
CA MET A 180 -1.96 -23.90 5.08
C MET A 180 -2.01 -24.52 6.48
N LEU A 181 -0.88 -24.53 7.19
CA LEU A 181 -0.80 -25.04 8.56
C LEU A 181 -1.69 -24.24 9.51
N ASN A 182 -1.71 -22.91 9.39
CA ASN A 182 -2.56 -22.05 10.22
C ASN A 182 -4.05 -22.28 9.97
N MET A 183 -4.47 -22.40 8.70
CA MET A 183 -5.86 -22.74 8.37
C MET A 183 -6.26 -24.10 8.97
N LEU A 184 -5.37 -25.10 8.90
CA LEU A 184 -5.61 -26.41 9.49
C LEU A 184 -5.75 -26.33 11.01
N LYS A 185 -4.81 -25.65 11.69
CA LYS A 185 -4.85 -25.43 13.15
C LYS A 185 -6.12 -24.71 13.61
N ARG A 186 -6.64 -23.80 12.79
CA ARG A 186 -7.87 -23.04 13.05
C ARG A 186 -9.15 -23.78 12.61
N GLY A 187 -9.07 -25.01 12.11
CA GLY A 187 -10.23 -25.78 11.66
C GLY A 187 -10.90 -25.21 10.40
N GLN A 188 -10.23 -24.31 9.66
CA GLN A 188 -10.77 -23.62 8.48
C GLN A 188 -10.68 -24.49 7.21
N LEU A 189 -11.17 -25.73 7.25
CA LEU A 189 -11.03 -26.71 6.18
C LEU A 189 -11.57 -26.21 4.83
N ARG A 190 -12.69 -25.47 4.83
CA ARG A 190 -13.26 -24.87 3.62
C ARG A 190 -12.31 -23.84 2.98
N ARG A 191 -11.63 -23.01 3.79
CA ARG A 191 -10.63 -22.04 3.28
C ARG A 191 -9.39 -22.77 2.76
N LEU A 192 -8.94 -23.80 3.46
CA LEU A 192 -7.81 -24.62 3.06
C LEU A 192 -8.02 -25.27 1.69
N VAL A 193 -9.19 -25.90 1.47
CA VAL A 193 -9.52 -26.49 0.16
C VAL A 193 -9.49 -25.44 -0.95
N ARG A 194 -10.05 -24.24 -0.69
CA ARG A 194 -10.03 -23.12 -1.65
C ARG A 194 -8.61 -22.62 -1.93
N TYR A 195 -7.77 -22.55 -0.89
CA TYR A 195 -6.37 -22.13 -0.98
C TYR A 195 -5.54 -23.07 -1.85
N VAL A 196 -5.65 -24.38 -1.59
CA VAL A 196 -4.96 -25.42 -2.37
C VAL A 196 -5.44 -25.42 -3.83
N ALA A 197 -6.75 -25.20 -4.05
CA ALA A 197 -7.33 -25.06 -5.38
C ALA A 197 -7.01 -23.71 -6.06
N LYS A 198 -6.25 -22.82 -5.40
CA LYS A 198 -5.92 -21.46 -5.88
C LYS A 198 -7.15 -20.65 -6.30
N ARG A 199 -8.25 -20.81 -5.57
CA ARG A 199 -9.52 -20.17 -5.93
C ARG A 199 -9.42 -18.67 -5.67
N ASP A 200 -9.72 -17.87 -6.68
CA ASP A 200 -9.91 -16.43 -6.50
C ASP A 200 -11.23 -16.16 -5.77
N MET A 201 -11.16 -15.41 -4.68
CA MET A 201 -12.32 -15.01 -3.88
C MET A 201 -12.88 -13.65 -4.29
N SER A 202 -12.17 -12.90 -5.12
CA SER A 202 -12.52 -11.52 -5.52
C SER A 202 -13.59 -11.40 -6.60
N HIS A 203 -14.35 -12.47 -6.85
CA HIS A 203 -15.46 -12.42 -7.79
C HIS A 203 -16.43 -11.29 -7.44
N GLY A 204 -16.76 -10.47 -8.44
CA GLY A 204 -17.62 -9.29 -8.28
C GLY A 204 -16.87 -8.00 -7.91
N VAL A 205 -15.53 -7.98 -7.91
CA VAL A 205 -14.75 -6.74 -7.67
C VAL A 205 -15.17 -5.59 -8.56
N ASP A 206 -15.55 -5.86 -9.82
CA ASP A 206 -16.00 -4.83 -10.77
C ASP A 206 -17.24 -4.06 -10.29
N SER A 207 -18.05 -4.63 -9.38
CA SER A 207 -19.20 -3.89 -8.82
C SER A 207 -18.77 -2.74 -7.91
N LEU A 208 -17.52 -2.74 -7.42
CA LEU A 208 -16.95 -1.66 -6.60
C LEU A 208 -16.44 -0.50 -7.44
N ARG A 209 -16.27 -0.68 -8.76
CA ARG A 209 -15.59 0.28 -9.65
C ARG A 209 -16.12 1.71 -9.54
N GLN A 210 -17.42 1.88 -9.30
CA GLN A 210 -18.03 3.20 -9.17
C GLN A 210 -17.45 4.02 -8.01
N GLY A 211 -17.02 3.36 -6.92
CA GLY A 211 -16.36 4.03 -5.79
C GLY A 211 -14.86 4.28 -5.99
N TYR A 212 -14.32 4.07 -7.19
CA TYR A 212 -12.89 4.24 -7.49
C TYR A 212 -12.66 5.17 -8.70
N ASP A 213 -13.65 5.99 -9.02
CA ASP A 213 -13.64 6.90 -10.16
C ASP A 213 -12.52 7.95 -10.08
N LEU A 214 -12.29 8.56 -8.90
CA LEU A 214 -11.21 9.51 -8.67
C LEU A 214 -9.84 8.82 -8.76
N ASP A 215 -9.70 7.60 -8.24
CA ASP A 215 -8.47 6.82 -8.39
C ASP A 215 -8.15 6.51 -9.85
N TYR A 216 -9.16 6.12 -10.64
CA TYR A 216 -8.98 5.89 -12.07
C TYR A 216 -8.59 7.16 -12.82
N ARG A 217 -9.17 8.30 -12.47
CA ARG A 217 -8.78 9.61 -13.02
C ARG A 217 -7.36 10.00 -12.63
N MET A 218 -7.01 9.84 -11.35
CA MET A 218 -5.66 10.09 -10.85
C MET A 218 -4.63 9.25 -11.61
N VAL A 219 -4.87 7.95 -11.77
CA VAL A 219 -3.97 7.07 -12.53
C VAL A 219 -3.84 7.52 -14.00
N SER A 220 -4.93 7.96 -14.65
CA SER A 220 -4.88 8.43 -16.04
C SER A 220 -4.18 9.77 -16.24
N GLU A 221 -4.06 10.60 -15.20
CA GLU A 221 -3.27 11.84 -15.26
C GLU A 221 -1.78 11.58 -15.06
N LEU A 222 -1.41 10.40 -14.54
CA LEU A 222 -0.03 10.01 -14.24
C LEU A 222 0.63 9.17 -15.35
N PHE A 223 -0.15 8.37 -16.09
CA PHE A 223 0.32 7.43 -17.12
C PHE A 223 -0.55 7.46 -18.38
#